data_AF-A0A9Q0RNS4-F1
#
_entry.id   AF-A0A9Q0RNS4-F1
#
_cell.length_a   1.000
_cell.length_b   1.000
_cell.length_c   1.000
_cell.angle_alpha   90.00
_cell.angle_beta   90.00
_cell.angle_gamma   90.00
#
_symmetry.space_group_name_H-M   'P 1'
#
loop_
_entity.id
_entity.type
_entity.pdbx_description
1 polymer ?
#
loop_
_entity_poly.entity_id
_entity_poly.type
_entity_poly.pdbx_seq_one_letter_code
_entity_poly.pdbx_strand_id
1 'polypeptide(L)' 'MKKATTPKEDDAEADLKAAFMVFDRDRNGYITRDELKSAMQVMGETLSERDLDELLRTTDHDRDGKINYEEFIKTLL' A
#
# COMPACT_ATOMS: atom_id res chain seq x y z
N MET A 1 -23.39 19.79 20.36
CA MET A 1 -21.96 19.97 20.65
C MET A 1 -21.21 18.86 19.92
N LYS A 2 -20.46 19.19 18.86
CA LYS A 2 -19.75 18.23 18.00
C LYS A 2 -18.57 17.69 18.80
N LYS A 3 -18.51 16.38 19.05
CA LYS A 3 -17.33 15.76 19.67
C LYS A 3 -16.18 15.87 18.67
N ALA A 4 -15.18 16.66 19.02
CA ALA A 4 -13.86 16.57 18.41
C ALA A 4 -13.26 15.24 18.86
N THR A 5 -13.42 14.21 18.04
CA THR A 5 -12.71 12.94 18.22
C THR A 5 -11.27 13.21 17.80
N THR A 6 -10.37 13.20 18.76
CA THR A 6 -8.93 12.99 18.56
C THR A 6 -8.71 12.01 17.40
N PRO A 7 -7.84 12.24 16.40
CA PRO A 7 -7.57 11.21 15.40
C PRO A 7 -7.04 10.00 16.16
N LYS A 8 -7.88 8.99 16.30
CA LYS A 8 -7.56 7.78 17.07
C LYS A 8 -6.64 6.98 16.17
N GLU A 9 -5.67 6.29 16.75
CA GLU A 9 -4.77 5.40 16.01
C GLU A 9 -5.55 4.38 15.15
N ASP A 10 -6.79 4.07 15.54
CA ASP A 10 -7.79 3.32 14.77
C ASP A 10 -8.12 3.90 13.38
N ASP A 11 -8.18 5.23 13.22
CA ASP A 11 -8.52 5.88 11.95
C ASP A 11 -7.37 5.74 10.93
N ALA A 12 -6.12 5.87 11.39
CA ALA A 12 -4.94 5.69 10.54
C ALA A 12 -4.79 4.24 10.09
N GLU A 13 -5.04 3.27 10.99
CA GLU A 13 -5.03 1.86 10.61
C GLU A 13 -6.13 1.53 9.59
N ALA A 14 -7.34 2.10 9.78
CA ALA A 14 -8.44 1.93 8.83
C ALA A 14 -8.13 2.54 7.45
N ASP A 15 -7.54 3.74 7.41
CA ASP A 15 -7.13 4.40 6.17
C ASP A 15 -6.02 3.62 5.45
N LEU A 16 -5.02 3.11 6.19
CA LEU A 16 -3.97 2.26 5.64
C LEU A 16 -4.52 0.95 5.09
N LYS A 17 -5.50 0.35 5.78
CA LYS A 17 -6.15 -0.87 5.33
C LYS A 17 -7.01 -0.63 4.09
N ALA A 18 -7.71 0.50 4.03
CA ALA A 18 -8.45 0.91 2.85
C ALA A 18 -7.52 1.15 1.65
N ALA A 19 -6.39 1.83 1.87
CA ALA A 19 -5.36 2.01 0.85
C ALA A 19 -4.83 0.64 0.38
N PHE A 20 -4.46 -0.24 1.31
CA PHE A 20 -3.98 -1.59 0.99
C PHE A 20 -4.98 -2.37 0.14
N MET A 21 -6.28 -2.32 0.45
CA MET A 21 -7.33 -2.96 -0.36
C MET A 21 -7.53 -2.35 -1.75
N VAL A 22 -7.09 -1.10 -1.98
CA VAL A 22 -7.11 -0.50 -3.32
C VAL A 22 -5.96 -1.06 -4.17
N PHE A 23 -4.82 -1.35 -3.53
CA PHE A 23 -3.66 -1.97 -4.17
C PHE A 23 -3.85 -3.49 -4.37
N ASP A 24 -4.19 -4.23 -3.31
CA ASP A 24 -4.43 -5.68 -3.28
C ASP A 24 -5.80 -6.01 -3.93
N ARG A 25 -5.76 -6.34 -5.22
CA ARG A 25 -6.97 -6.55 -6.03
C ARG A 25 -7.56 -7.93 -5.83
N ASP A 26 -6.71 -8.93 -5.68
CA ASP A 26 -7.14 -10.31 -5.49
C ASP A 26 -7.44 -10.64 -4.02
N ARG A 27 -7.13 -9.71 -3.10
CA ARG A 27 -7.32 -9.82 -1.65
C ARG A 27 -6.56 -11.00 -1.04
N ASN A 28 -5.38 -11.28 -1.59
CA ASN A 28 -4.52 -12.35 -1.10
C ASN A 28 -3.70 -11.92 0.14
N GLY A 29 -3.73 -10.63 0.51
CA GLY A 29 -2.96 -10.07 1.63
C GLY A 29 -1.56 -9.55 1.26
N TYR A 30 -1.25 -9.52 -0.04
CA TYR A 30 0.03 -9.11 -0.61
C TYR A 30 -0.21 -8.23 -1.83
N ILE A 31 0.59 -7.18 -1.99
CA ILE A 31 0.58 -6.35 -3.19
C ILE A 31 1.71 -6.84 -4.09
N THR A 32 1.35 -7.40 -5.24
CA THR A 32 2.32 -7.78 -6.27
C THR A 32 2.71 -6.56 -7.14
N ARG A 33 3.81 -6.69 -7.89
CA ARG A 33 4.23 -5.67 -8.87
C ARG A 33 3.12 -5.27 -9.84
N ASP A 34 2.38 -6.26 -10.35
CA ASP A 34 1.31 -6.04 -11.32
C ASP A 34 0.11 -5.31 -10.71
N GLU A 35 -0.20 -5.62 -9.45
CA GLU A 35 -1.26 -4.95 -8.68
C GLU A 35 -0.89 -3.51 -8.34
N LEU A 36 0.33 -3.28 -7.88
CA LEU A 36 0.86 -1.95 -7.63
C LEU A 36 0.81 -1.09 -8.91
N LYS A 37 1.27 -1.63 -10.04
CA LYS A 37 1.21 -0.97 -11.35
C LYS A 37 -0.22 -0.64 -11.73
N SER A 38 -1.12 -1.60 -11.58
CA SER A 38 -2.53 -1.44 -11.93
C SER A 38 -3.23 -0.40 -11.05
N ALA A 39 -2.92 -0.36 -9.76
CA ALA A 39 -3.47 0.59 -8.82
C ALA A 39 -2.98 2.02 -9.09
N MET A 40 -1.69 2.20 -9.38
CA MET A 40 -1.14 3.49 -9.79
C MET A 40 -1.81 4.00 -11.07
N GLN A 41 -2.03 3.12 -12.05
CA GLN A 41 -2.76 3.47 -13.28
C GLN A 41 -4.20 3.92 -12.99
N VAL A 42 -4.87 3.34 -11.99
CA VAL A 42 -6.22 3.76 -11.57
C VAL A 42 -6.18 5.15 -10.92
N MET A 43 -5.12 5.47 -10.21
CA MET A 43 -4.89 6.80 -9.62
C MET A 43 -4.46 7.84 -10.67
N GLY A 44 -4.27 7.43 -11.93
CA GLY A 44 -3.83 8.29 -13.03
C GLY A 44 -2.32 8.46 -13.11
N GLU A 45 -1.55 7.77 -12.27
CA GLU A 45 -0.09 7.76 -12.32
C GLU A 45 0.41 6.51 -13.06
N THR A 46 1.41 6.68 -13.90
CA THR A 46 2.03 5.55 -14.61
C THR A 46 3.46 5.41 -14.12
N LEU A 47 3.71 4.42 -13.27
CA LEU A 47 5.06 4.07 -12.88
C LEU A 47 5.73 3.26 -13.99
N SER A 48 7.00 3.57 -14.27
CA SER A 48 7.80 2.74 -15.15
C SER A 48 8.18 1.43 -14.47
N GLU A 49 8.60 0.43 -15.24
CA GLU A 49 9.10 -0.83 -14.68
C GLU A 49 10.25 -0.60 -13.71
N ARG A 50 11.10 0.38 -13.98
CA ARG A 50 12.22 0.77 -13.12
C ARG A 50 11.75 1.36 -11.80
N ASP A 51 10.74 2.22 -11.82
CA ASP A 51 10.20 2.84 -10.60
C ASP A 51 9.50 1.80 -9.73
N LEU A 52 8.78 0.85 -10.34
CA LEU A 52 8.19 -0.29 -9.64
C LEU A 52 9.26 -1.17 -8.99
N ASP A 53 10.35 -1.47 -9.69
CA ASP A 53 11.45 -2.27 -9.14
C ASP A 53 12.18 -1.53 -8.01
N GLU A 54 12.38 -0.22 -8.12
CA GLU A 54 12.95 0.61 -7.04
C GLU A 54 12.01 0.64 -5.82
N LEU A 55 10.70 0.80 -6.04
CA LEU A 55 9.71 0.82 -4.96
C LEU A 55 9.66 -0.54 -4.25
N LEU A 56 9.53 -1.63 -5.02
CA LEU A 56 9.59 -2.98 -4.49
C LEU A 56 10.88 -3.20 -3.72
N ARG A 57 12.05 -2.92 -4.27
CA ARG A 57 13.32 -3.14 -3.55
C ARG A 57 13.44 -2.35 -2.26
N THR A 58 12.73 -1.23 -2.14
CA THR A 58 12.74 -0.40 -0.93
C THR A 58 11.78 -0.90 0.13
N THR A 59 10.63 -1.46 -0.29
CA THR A 59 9.54 -1.92 0.58
C THR A 59 9.58 -3.42 0.91
N ASP A 60 9.93 -4.25 -0.07
CA ASP A 60 10.09 -5.70 0.03
C ASP A 60 11.38 -6.02 0.80
N HIS A 61 11.24 -6.17 2.12
CA HIS A 61 12.34 -6.40 3.03
C HIS A 61 12.73 -7.87 3.10
N ASP A 62 11.74 -8.77 2.96
CA ASP A 62 11.96 -10.20 2.95
C ASP A 62 12.40 -10.76 1.58
N ARG A 63 12.31 -9.95 0.53
CA ARG A 63 12.68 -10.23 -0.86
C ARG A 63 11.87 -11.35 -1.49
N ASP A 64 10.59 -11.45 -1.13
CA ASP A 64 9.67 -12.42 -1.71
C ASP A 64 9.07 -11.96 -3.07
N GLY A 65 9.37 -10.72 -3.48
CA GLY A 65 8.89 -10.09 -4.71
C GLY A 65 7.48 -9.50 -4.60
N LYS A 66 6.95 -9.39 -3.38
CA LYS A 66 5.64 -8.85 -3.05
C LYS A 66 5.78 -7.92 -1.85
N ILE A 67 4.70 -7.23 -1.52
CA ILE A 67 4.64 -6.33 -0.37
C ILE A 67 3.51 -6.82 0.52
N ASN A 68 3.85 -7.32 1.69
CA ASN A 68 2.85 -7.69 2.69
C ASN A 68 2.34 -6.46 3.46
N TYR A 69 1.26 -6.63 4.22
CA TYR A 69 0.65 -5.53 4.98
C TYR A 69 1.62 -4.89 6.00
N GLU A 70 2.49 -5.69 6.65
CA GLU A 70 3.46 -5.14 7.61
C GLU A 70 4.53 -4.29 6.93
N GLU A 71 5.02 -4.71 5.77
CA GLU A 71 5.98 -3.97 4.94
C GLU A 71 5.37 -2.68 4.38
N PHE A 72 4.10 -2.74 3.98
CA PHE A 72 3.35 -1.59 3.51
C PHE A 72 3.23 -0.52 4.60
N ILE A 73 2.85 -0.91 5.82
CA ILE A 73 2.77 -0.01 6.97
C ILE A 73 4.15 0.58 7.29
N LYS A 74 5.20 -0.24 7.36
CA LYS A 74 6.57 0.22 7.65
C LYS A 74 7.12 1.21 6.62
N THR A 75 6.59 1.22 5.40
CA THR A 75 7.00 2.16 4.36
C THR A 75 6.22 3.48 4.43
N LEU A 76 4.96 3.44 4.89
CA LEU A 76 4.07 4.60 4.98
C LEU A 76 4.12 5.34 6.33
N LEU A 77 4.62 4.70 7.39
CA LEU A 77 4.79 5.23 8.75
C LEU A 77 6.27 5.26 9.16
#